data_AF-A0A7C6UJ61-F1
#
_entry.id   AF-A0A7C6UJ61-F1
#
_cell.length_a   1.000
_cell.length_b   1.000
_cell.length_c   1.000
_cell.angle_alpha   90.00
_cell.angle_beta   90.00
_cell.angle_gamma   90.00
#
_symmetry.space_group_name_H-M   'P 1'
#
loop_
_entity.id
_entity.type
_entity.pdbx_description
1 polymer ?
#
loop_
_entity_poly.entity_id
_entity_poly.type
_entity_poly.pdbx_seq_one_letter_code
_entity_poly.pdbx_strand_id
1 'polypeptide(L)'
;MGSKNQEYVELNPILLNNRITNLSTFLTFAQKENISSRILPLEAKFYFEDEDGEKISNEVIIYANKNVDSAKDREFKEKFTLRNRTYSKSGKYYLVMKNMENDVEINRWEFIIDIAILDDFEF
;
A
#
# COMPACT_ATOMS: atom_id res chain seq x y z
N MET A 1 21.90 -11.62 -28.64
CA MET A 1 20.58 -12.05 -28.13
C MET A 1 20.20 -11.02 -27.08
N GLY A 2 19.41 -10.01 -27.45
CA GLY A 2 19.19 -8.83 -26.63
C GLY A 2 18.39 -9.21 -25.38
N SER A 3 19.02 -9.13 -24.21
CA SER A 3 18.35 -9.21 -22.92
C SER A 3 17.29 -8.11 -22.92
N LYS A 4 16.03 -8.48 -23.14
CA LYS A 4 14.91 -7.56 -22.93
C LYS A 4 14.89 -7.30 -21.44
N ASN A 5 15.46 -6.17 -21.03
CA ASN A 5 15.43 -5.68 -19.66
C ASN A 5 14.00 -5.20 -19.41
N GLN A 6 13.12 -6.14 -19.10
CA GLN A 6 11.71 -5.88 -18.82
C GLN A 6 11.58 -5.61 -17.33
N GLU A 7 10.88 -4.54 -17.00
CA GLU A 7 10.80 -3.99 -15.65
C GLU A 7 9.31 -3.93 -15.29
N TYR A 8 8.92 -4.33 -14.08
CA TYR A 8 7.55 -4.13 -13.64
C TYR A 8 7.28 -2.63 -13.47
N VAL A 9 6.06 -2.21 -13.76
CA VAL A 9 5.68 -0.81 -13.59
C VAL A 9 5.83 -0.37 -12.13
N GLU A 10 6.40 0.82 -11.93
CA GLU A 10 6.52 1.40 -10.61
C GLU A 10 5.16 1.92 -10.11
N LEU A 11 4.78 1.50 -8.91
CA LEU A 11 3.57 1.95 -8.21
C LEU A 11 3.98 2.62 -6.90
N ASN A 12 3.67 3.91 -6.76
CA ASN A 12 4.09 4.71 -5.61
C ASN A 12 2.91 5.46 -4.99
N PRO A 13 2.90 5.64 -3.65
CA PRO A 13 1.90 6.46 -2.99
C PRO A 13 2.04 7.94 -3.40
N ILE A 14 0.92 8.59 -3.73
CA ILE A 14 0.88 9.99 -4.18
C ILE A 14 1.05 10.94 -2.99
N LEU A 15 0.35 10.63 -1.90
CA LEU A 15 0.42 11.37 -0.66
C LEU A 15 0.57 10.35 0.47
N LEU A 16 1.80 10.18 0.94
CA LEU A 16 2.09 9.32 2.07
C LEU A 16 1.87 10.12 3.36
N ASN A 17 0.69 10.00 3.97
CA ASN A 17 0.49 10.45 5.35
C ASN A 17 0.83 9.30 6.28
N ASN A 18 2.08 9.26 6.76
CA ASN A 18 2.62 8.20 7.62
C ASN A 18 1.95 8.13 9.01
N ARG A 19 0.87 8.86 9.26
CA ARG A 19 0.09 8.80 10.50
C ARG A 19 -1.33 8.32 10.22
N ILE A 20 -1.72 7.25 10.90
CA ILE A 20 -3.09 6.72 10.87
C ILE A 20 -3.75 7.00 12.22
N THR A 21 -4.82 7.79 12.21
CA THR A 21 -5.59 8.17 13.41
C THR A 21 -6.93 7.45 13.53
N ASN A 22 -7.30 6.66 12.53
CA ASN A 22 -8.56 5.94 12.45
C ASN A 22 -8.33 4.49 12.01
N LEU A 23 -9.22 3.57 12.40
CA LEU A 23 -9.15 2.17 11.95
C LEU A 23 -9.26 2.02 10.44
N SER A 24 -9.89 2.97 9.75
CA SER A 24 -9.93 2.99 8.29
C SER A 24 -9.24 4.22 7.71
N THR A 25 -8.31 4.01 6.78
CA THR A 25 -7.62 5.06 6.04
C THR A 25 -7.69 4.80 4.54
N PHE A 26 -7.56 5.85 3.74
CA PHE A 26 -7.48 5.73 2.29
C PHE A 26 -6.08 6.12 1.85
N LEU A 27 -5.46 5.28 1.03
CA LEU A 27 -4.19 5.59 0.38
C LEU A 27 -4.39 5.63 -1.11
N THR A 28 -3.76 6.59 -1.76
CA THR A 28 -3.78 6.73 -3.20
C THR A 28 -2.41 6.39 -3.76
N PHE A 29 -2.36 5.48 -4.73
CA PHE A 29 -1.15 5.07 -5.43
C PHE A 29 -1.24 5.51 -6.89
N ALA A 30 -0.13 5.98 -7.45
CA ALA A 30 -0.03 6.30 -8.86
C ALA A 30 0.91 5.32 -9.56
N GLN A 31 0.46 4.82 -10.70
CA GLN A 31 1.32 4.11 -11.64
C GLN A 31 2.16 5.14 -12.42
N LYS A 32 3.49 5.05 -12.30
CA LYS A 32 4.43 6.04 -12.81
C LYS A 32 4.43 6.13 -14.34
N GLU A 33 4.43 4.99 -15.02
CA GLU A 33 4.55 4.89 -16.48
C GLU A 33 3.45 4.01 -17.07
N ASN A 34 3.17 4.14 -18.36
CA ASN A 34 2.24 3.23 -19.05
C ASN A 34 2.90 1.88 -19.32
N ILE A 35 2.08 0.82 -19.32
CA ILE A 35 2.51 -0.51 -19.75
C ILE A 35 2.98 -0.44 -21.21
N SER A 36 4.09 -1.10 -21.51
CA SER A 36 4.71 -1.08 -22.83
C SER A 36 5.50 -2.36 -23.06
N SER A 37 6.06 -2.58 -24.25
CA SER A 37 6.87 -3.77 -24.54
C SER A 37 8.06 -3.97 -23.60
N ARG A 38 8.48 -2.91 -22.88
CA ARG A 38 9.54 -2.93 -21.85
C ARG A 38 9.00 -2.91 -20.42
N ILE A 39 7.83 -2.33 -20.18
CA ILE A 39 7.25 -2.14 -18.85
C ILE A 39 6.08 -3.10 -18.67
N LEU A 40 6.24 -4.09 -17.80
CA LEU A 40 5.25 -5.12 -17.52
C LEU A 40 4.22 -4.63 -16.50
N PRO A 41 2.96 -5.11 -16.59
CA PRO A 41 1.96 -4.85 -15.56
C PRO A 41 2.40 -5.45 -14.22
N LEU A 42 2.03 -4.79 -13.12
CA LEU A 42 2.37 -5.23 -11.77
C LEU A 42 1.11 -5.52 -10.96
N GLU A 43 1.02 -6.74 -10.44
CA GLU A 43 0.00 -7.15 -9.49
C GLU A 43 0.59 -7.04 -8.08
N ALA A 44 0.27 -5.94 -7.40
CA ALA A 44 0.82 -5.64 -6.10
C ALA A 44 -0.23 -5.86 -5.00
N LYS A 45 0.15 -6.64 -3.99
CA LYS A 45 -0.61 -6.78 -2.75
C LYS A 45 -0.07 -5.82 -1.70
N PHE A 46 -0.97 -5.08 -1.07
CA PHE A 46 -0.70 -4.17 0.01
C PHE A 46 -1.39 -4.64 1.30
N TYR A 47 -0.70 -4.55 2.43
CA TYR A 47 -1.27 -4.77 3.75
C TYR A 47 -0.42 -4.05 4.80
N PHE A 48 -1.03 -3.76 5.94
CA PHE A 48 -0.30 -3.32 7.11
C PHE A 48 0.13 -4.51 7.96
N GLU A 49 1.34 -4.45 8.45
CA GLU A 49 1.89 -5.34 9.47
C GLU A 49 2.48 -4.54 10.64
N ASP A 50 2.62 -5.17 11.79
CA ASP A 50 3.43 -4.63 12.89
C ASP A 50 4.88 -5.12 12.85
N GLU A 51 5.68 -4.73 13.83
CA GLU A 51 7.11 -5.06 13.94
C GLU A 51 7.41 -6.56 14.02
N ASP A 52 6.46 -7.39 14.47
CA ASP A 52 6.57 -8.85 14.53
C ASP A 52 6.20 -9.52 13.18
N GLY A 53 5.76 -8.72 12.20
CA GLY A 53 5.29 -9.22 10.90
C GLY A 53 3.86 -9.76 10.93
N GLU A 54 3.11 -9.53 12.02
CA GLU A 54 1.69 -9.89 12.06
C GLU A 54 0.89 -8.92 11.17
N LYS A 55 0.05 -9.47 10.29
CA LYS A 55 -0.87 -8.66 9.46
C LYS A 55 -1.97 -8.03 10.31
N ILE A 56 -2.05 -6.71 10.27
CA ILE A 56 -2.98 -5.90 11.08
C ILE A 56 -4.07 -5.23 10.25
N SER A 57 -4.12 -5.42 8.93
CA SER A 57 -5.20 -4.89 8.07
C SER A 57 -5.78 -5.94 7.14
N ASN A 58 -6.83 -5.55 6.41
CA ASN A 58 -7.20 -6.27 5.18
C ASN A 58 -6.07 -6.18 4.14
N GLU A 59 -6.04 -7.16 3.25
CA GLU A 59 -5.20 -7.14 2.07
C GLU A 59 -5.91 -6.35 0.96
N VAL A 60 -5.16 -5.49 0.30
CA VAL A 60 -5.58 -4.67 -0.83
C VAL A 60 -4.78 -5.12 -2.04
N ILE A 61 -5.42 -5.34 -3.18
CA ILE A 61 -4.76 -5.81 -4.39
C ILE A 61 -4.91 -4.73 -5.46
N ILE A 62 -3.79 -4.23 -5.96
CA ILE A 62 -3.74 -3.23 -7.01
C ILE A 62 -3.18 -3.86 -8.27
N TYR A 63 -3.98 -3.82 -9.33
CA TYR A 63 -3.59 -4.24 -10.67
C TYR A 63 -3.07 -3.02 -11.44
N ALA A 64 -1.77 -2.76 -11.35
CA ALA A 64 -1.11 -1.68 -12.08
C ALA A 64 -0.86 -2.13 -13.53
N ASN A 65 -1.92 -2.12 -14.34
CA ASN A 65 -1.90 -2.48 -15.75
C ASN A 65 -2.50 -1.38 -16.65
N LYS A 66 -2.62 -0.16 -16.14
CA LYS A 66 -3.28 0.95 -16.83
C LYS A 66 -2.46 1.41 -18.04
N ASN A 67 -3.13 1.63 -19.17
CA ASN A 67 -2.54 2.20 -20.38
C ASN A 67 -3.44 3.34 -20.88
N VAL A 68 -3.38 4.45 -20.18
CA VAL A 68 -4.30 5.59 -20.35
C VAL A 68 -3.49 6.88 -20.50
N ASP A 69 -3.91 7.79 -21.37
CA ASP A 69 -3.19 9.05 -21.63
C ASP A 69 -3.18 10.00 -20.43
N SER A 70 -4.20 9.93 -19.58
CA SER A 70 -4.37 10.86 -18.46
C SER A 70 -3.74 10.32 -17.18
N ALA A 71 -2.80 11.08 -16.60
CA ALA A 71 -2.12 10.72 -15.35
C ALA A 71 -3.10 10.47 -14.19
N LYS A 72 -4.25 11.15 -14.19
CA LYS A 72 -5.30 10.97 -13.16
C LYS A 72 -5.99 9.61 -13.21
N ASP A 73 -6.05 8.98 -14.37
CA ASP A 73 -6.69 7.67 -14.52
C ASP A 73 -5.74 6.51 -14.13
N ARG A 74 -4.49 6.85 -13.81
CA ARG A 74 -3.45 5.95 -13.28
C ARG A 74 -3.36 5.99 -11.76
N GLU A 75 -4.33 6.60 -11.08
CA GLU A 75 -4.43 6.67 -9.63
C GLU A 75 -5.37 5.58 -9.09
N PHE A 76 -4.92 4.87 -8.07
CA PHE A 76 -5.65 3.80 -7.38
C PHE A 76 -5.88 4.24 -5.95
N LYS A 77 -7.13 4.55 -5.60
CA LYS A 77 -7.50 4.96 -4.24
C LYS A 77 -8.13 3.79 -3.50
N GLU A 78 -7.35 3.19 -2.61
CA GLU A 78 -7.75 1.99 -1.90
C GLU A 78 -8.00 2.27 -0.42
N LYS A 79 -8.98 1.56 0.14
CA LYS A 79 -9.33 1.64 1.56
C LYS A 79 -8.61 0.54 2.33
N PHE A 80 -7.83 0.95 3.32
CA PHE A 80 -7.22 0.07 4.29
C PHE A 80 -8.02 0.14 5.59
N THR A 81 -8.33 -1.03 6.12
CA THR A 81 -9.08 -1.25 7.35
C THR A 81 -8.20 -2.08 8.28
N LEU A 82 -7.73 -1.43 9.33
CA LEU A 82 -6.98 -2.02 10.42
C LEU A 82 -7.90 -2.89 11.28
N ARG A 83 -7.34 -3.92 11.90
CA ARG A 83 -8.01 -4.76 12.90
C ARG A 83 -8.46 -3.88 14.06
N ASN A 84 -9.65 -4.16 14.60
CA ASN A 84 -10.16 -3.46 15.76
C ASN A 84 -9.42 -3.93 17.03
N ARG A 85 -8.27 -3.30 17.31
CA ARG A 85 -7.43 -3.58 18.48
C ARG A 85 -6.77 -2.29 18.97
N THR A 86 -6.18 -2.35 20.16
CA THR A 86 -5.37 -1.25 20.68
C THR A 86 -4.03 -1.19 19.94
N TYR A 87 -3.66 0.00 19.48
CA TYR A 87 -2.38 0.26 18.82
C TYR A 87 -1.51 1.13 19.70
N SER A 88 -0.27 0.71 19.92
CA SER A 88 0.74 1.48 20.65
C SER A 88 1.34 2.54 19.73
N LYS A 89 1.36 3.81 20.16
CA LYS A 89 2.01 4.91 19.42
C LYS A 89 3.52 4.73 19.25
N SER A 90 4.14 4.00 20.19
CA SER A 90 5.56 3.64 20.15
C SER A 90 5.85 2.37 19.35
N GLY A 91 4.80 1.65 18.94
CA GLY A 91 4.94 0.48 18.08
C GLY A 91 5.28 0.90 16.65
N LYS A 92 6.01 0.04 15.93
CA LYS A 92 6.30 0.27 14.51
C LYS A 92 5.32 -0.50 13.66
N TYR A 93 4.79 0.18 12.65
CA TYR A 93 3.87 -0.41 11.70
C TYR A 93 4.37 -0.13 10.29
N TYR A 94 4.08 -1.06 9.39
CA TYR A 94 4.60 -0.99 8.04
C TYR A 94 3.48 -1.26 7.05
N LEU A 95 3.36 -0.42 6.04
CA LEU A 95 2.64 -0.76 4.83
C LEU A 95 3.60 -1.54 3.94
N VAL A 96 3.31 -2.81 3.70
CA VAL A 96 4.12 -3.68 2.84
C VAL A 96 3.47 -3.79 1.48
N MET A 97 4.30 -3.70 0.44
CA MET A 97 3.94 -3.97 -0.94
C MET A 97 4.66 -5.24 -1.40
N LYS A 98 3.90 -6.27 -1.78
CA LYS A 98 4.43 -7.51 -2.34
C LYS A 98 4.00 -7.72 -3.78
N ASN A 99 4.89 -8.27 -4.60
CA ASN A 99 4.54 -8.80 -5.92
C ASN A 99 3.71 -10.08 -5.72
N MET A 100 2.48 -10.13 -6.23
CA MET A 100 1.66 -11.35 -6.14
C MET A 100 2.19 -12.51 -6.98
N GLU A 101 2.92 -12.23 -8.07
CA GLU A 101 3.42 -13.26 -8.98
C GLU A 101 4.55 -14.08 -8.34
N ASN A 102 5.38 -13.45 -7.51
CA ASN A 102 6.60 -14.07 -6.94
C ASN A 102 6.65 -14.03 -5.40
N ASP A 103 5.64 -13.46 -4.72
CA ASP A 103 5.58 -13.16 -3.28
C ASP A 103 6.76 -12.32 -2.72
N VAL A 104 7.50 -11.64 -3.61
CA VAL A 104 8.65 -10.82 -3.22
C VAL A 104 8.17 -9.45 -2.71
N GLU A 105 8.70 -9.01 -1.56
CA GLU A 105 8.53 -7.63 -1.09
C GLU A 105 9.20 -6.67 -2.07
N ILE A 106 8.40 -5.76 -2.62
CA ILE A 106 8.84 -4.71 -3.55
C ILE A 106 9.25 -3.47 -2.75
N ASN A 107 8.43 -3.10 -1.76
CA ASN A 107 8.65 -1.90 -0.98
C ASN A 107 7.94 -1.97 0.37
N ARG A 108 8.41 -1.18 1.33
CA ARG A 108 7.74 -0.99 2.61
C ARG A 108 7.84 0.44 3.10
N TRP A 109 6.78 0.94 3.72
CA TRP A 109 6.73 2.29 4.29
C TRP A 109 6.38 2.22 5.77
N GLU A 110 7.12 2.94 6.61
CA GLU A 110 6.83 3.02 8.04
C GLU A 110 5.66 3.97 8.31
N PHE A 111 4.76 3.55 9.19
CA PHE A 111 3.59 4.28 9.65
C PHE A 111 3.53 4.31 11.17
N ILE A 112 3.00 5.42 11.69
CA ILE A 112 2.64 5.62 13.09
C ILE A 112 1.13 5.46 13.20
N ILE A 113 0.69 4.50 14.00
CA ILE A 113 -0.73 4.32 14.31
C ILE A 113 -1.01 5.01 15.64
N ASP A 114 -1.80 6.07 15.56
CA ASP A 114 -2.16 6.99 16.63
C ASP A 114 -3.68 7.08 16.74
N ILE A 115 -4.31 5.92 16.90
CA ILE A 115 -5.77 5.82 17.05
C ILE A 115 -6.09 6.17 18.50
N ALA A 116 -6.82 7.26 18.70
CA ALA A 116 -7.38 7.58 20.00
C ALA A 116 -8.34 6.45 20.40
N ILE A 117 -8.01 5.76 21.48
CA ILE A 117 -8.90 4.76 22.08
C ILE A 117 -10.15 5.54 22.54
N LEU A 118 -11.31 5.16 22.01
CA LEU A 118 -12.64 5.63 22.46
C LEU A 118 -13.00 4.91 23.77
N ASP A 119 -12.19 5.08 24.81
CA ASP A 119 -12.48 4.63 26.18
C ASP A 119 -12.66 5.86 27.10
N ASP A 120 -13.33 6.89 26.59
CA ASP A 120 -13.73 8.06 27.39
C ASP A 120 -15.00 8.66 26.79
N PHE A 121 -16.13 7.97 26.95
CA PHE A 121 -17.46 8.58 27.05
C PHE A 121 -18.43 7.59 27.70
N GLU A 122 -18.13 7.21 28.94
CA GLU A 122 -19.17 6.89 29.92
C GLU A 122 -19.54 8.22 30.62
N PHE A 123 -20.66 8.82 30.24
CA PHE A 123 -21.32 9.90 30.99
C PHE A 123 -22.36 9.30 31.95
#